data_AF-B5GBU6-F1
#
_entry.id   AF-B5GBU6-F1
#
_cell.length_a   1.000
_cell.length_b   1.000
_cell.length_c   1.000
_cell.angle_alpha   90.00
_cell.angle_beta   90.00
_cell.angle_gamma   90.00
#
_symmetry.space_group_name_H-M   'P 1'
#
loop_
_entity.id
_entity.type
_entity.pdbx_description
1 polymer ?
#
loop_
_entity_poly.entity_id
_entity_poly.type
_entity_poly.pdbx_seq_one_letter_code
_entity_poly.pdbx_strand_id
1 'polypeptide(L)' 'MLPGAADVILVGTPHADPEQAAALDALLDAHPDALVVCLGWPAGPDDLPRARRIVFTYGDALPNATALAGLLTGA' A
#
# COMPACT_ATOMS: atom_id res chain seq x y z
N MET A 1 15.87 4.65 10.61
CA MET A 1 15.19 5.96 10.59
C MET A 1 14.18 5.90 9.45
N LEU A 2 12.89 6.10 9.73
CA LEU A 2 11.87 6.17 8.68
C LEU A 2 12.01 7.51 7.93
N PRO A 3 11.71 7.57 6.62
CA PRO A 3 11.81 8.82 5.85
C PRO A 3 10.91 9.92 6.43
N GLY A 4 11.29 11.20 6.24
CA GLY A 4 10.67 12.37 6.88
C GLY A 4 9.17 12.56 6.60
N ALA A 5 8.65 11.97 5.52
CA ALA A 5 7.24 11.69 5.26
C ALA A 5 7.16 10.61 4.17
N ALA A 6 6.38 9.55 4.36
CA ALA A 6 6.03 8.62 3.28
C ALA A 6 4.64 8.98 2.76
N ASP A 7 4.55 9.63 1.60
CA ASP A 7 3.26 9.94 0.97
C ASP A 7 2.61 8.69 0.36
N VAL A 8 3.44 7.70 -0.02
CA VAL A 8 3.02 6.43 -0.64
C VAL A 8 3.76 5.27 0.01
N ILE A 9 3.04 4.23 0.39
CA ILE A 9 3.57 2.98 0.93
C ILE A 9 3.19 1.85 -0.02
N LEU A 10 4.19 1.14 -0.55
CA LEU A 10 3.98 -0.06 -1.36
C LEU A 10 4.02 -1.30 -0.46
N VAL A 11 3.01 -2.15 -0.54
CA VAL A 11 2.96 -3.44 0.16
C VAL A 11 2.63 -4.57 -0.80
N GLY A 12 3.11 -5.77 -0.47
CA GLY A 12 2.80 -6.99 -1.22
C GLY A 12 1.42 -7.51 -0.84
N THR A 13 1.41 -8.62 -0.09
CA THR A 13 0.18 -9.27 0.41
C THR A 13 0.22 -9.29 1.94
N PRO A 14 -0.05 -8.17 2.62
CA PRO A 14 0.23 -8.01 4.05
C PRO A 14 -0.51 -9.01 4.94
N HIS A 15 -1.70 -9.47 4.56
CA HIS A 15 -2.41 -10.50 5.33
C HIS A 15 -1.72 -11.88 5.31
N ALA A 16 -0.85 -12.13 4.33
CA ALA A 16 -0.11 -13.38 4.20
C ALA A 16 1.25 -13.32 4.93
N ASP A 17 1.67 -12.14 5.40
CA ASP A 17 2.97 -11.89 6.03
C ASP A 17 2.82 -11.00 7.28
N PRO A 18 2.85 -11.59 8.49
CA PRO A 18 2.72 -10.85 9.75
C PRO A 18 3.81 -9.79 9.96
N GLU A 19 5.02 -9.99 9.44
CA GLU A 19 6.11 -9.00 9.57
C GLU A 19 5.84 -7.79 8.70
N GLN A 20 5.37 -8.00 7.47
CA GLN A 20 4.92 -6.93 6.58
C GLN A 20 3.72 -6.18 7.18
N ALA A 21 2.76 -6.88 7.78
CA ALA A 21 1.63 -6.26 8.45
C ALA A 21 2.08 -5.35 9.61
N ALA A 22 2.98 -5.83 10.47
CA ALA A 22 3.52 -5.04 11.57
C ALA A 22 4.32 -3.81 11.08
N ALA A 23 5.09 -3.96 10.00
CA ALA A 23 5.83 -2.85 9.40
C ALA A 23 4.89 -1.79 8.78
N LEU A 24 3.83 -2.24 8.09
CA LEU A 24 2.80 -1.35 7.56
C LEU A 24 2.10 -0.57 8.67
N ASP A 25 1.75 -1.25 9.76
CA ASP A 25 1.13 -0.62 10.94
C ASP A 25 2.00 0.48 11.53
N ALA A 26 3.30 0.21 11.71
CA ALA A 26 4.24 1.21 12.21
C ALA A 26 4.40 2.42 11.25
N LEU A 27 4.33 2.19 9.94
CA LEU A 27 4.35 3.25 8.95
C LEU A 27 3.07 4.09 8.98
N LEU A 28 1.91 3.46 9.15
CA LEU A 28 0.63 4.16 9.26
C LEU A 28 0.47 4.93 10.58
N ASP A 29 1.11 4.47 11.65
CA ASP A 29 1.23 5.23 12.90
C ASP A 29 2.02 6.53 12.70
N ALA A 30 3.11 6.48 11.93
CA ALA A 30 3.94 7.64 11.61
C ALA A 30 3.33 8.55 10.51
N HIS A 31 2.59 7.95 9.58
CA HIS A 31 2.07 8.59 8.37
C HIS A 31 0.61 8.19 8.13
N PRO A 32 -0.34 8.64 8.96
CA PRO A 32 -1.73 8.18 8.91
C PRO A 32 -2.48 8.55 7.62
N ASP A 33 -1.95 9.50 6.85
CA ASP A 33 -2.55 9.98 5.59
C ASP A 33 -1.83 9.45 4.34
N ALA A 34 -0.84 8.57 4.51
CA ALA A 34 -0.14 7.92 3.41
C ALA A 34 -1.12 7.11 2.55
N LEU A 35 -0.90 7.13 1.24
CA LEU A 35 -1.58 6.24 0.31
C LEU A 35 -0.95 4.85 0.38
N VAL A 36 -1.73 3.83 0.75
CA VAL A 36 -1.27 2.44 0.68
C VAL A 36 -1.60 1.87 -0.69
N VAL A 37 -0.59 1.34 -1.37
CA VAL A 37 -0.74 0.61 -2.62
C VAL A 37 -0.47 -0.87 -2.32
N CYS A 38 -1.51 -1.68 -2.41
CA CYS A 38 -1.41 -3.12 -2.25
C CYS A 38 -1.20 -3.78 -3.61
N LEU A 39 -0.01 -4.35 -3.78
CA LEU A 39 0.44 -5.02 -5.00
C LEU A 39 -0.08 -6.45 -5.09
N GLY A 40 -0.43 -7.05 -3.96
CA GLY A 40 -1.00 -8.38 -3.86
C GLY A 40 -2.51 -8.43 -4.09
N TRP A 41 -3.08 -9.59 -3.76
CA TRP A 41 -4.52 -9.77 -3.70
C TRP A 41 -5.05 -9.32 -2.33
N PRO A 42 -6.20 -8.62 -2.25
CA PRO A 42 -6.86 -8.39 -0.97
C PRO A 42 -7.52 -9.66 -0.43
N ALA A 43 -7.48 -9.89 0.88
CA ALA A 43 -8.26 -10.95 1.54
C ALA A 43 -9.75 -10.61 1.69
N GLY A 44 -10.16 -9.36 1.43
CA GLY A 44 -11.54 -8.90 1.57
C GLY A 44 -11.66 -7.38 1.76
N PRO A 45 -12.87 -6.87 2.04
CA PRO A 45 -13.11 -5.43 2.24
C PRO A 45 -12.36 -4.84 3.45
N ASP A 46 -12.00 -5.67 4.43
CA ASP A 46 -11.35 -5.25 5.68
C ASP A 46 -9.85 -5.61 5.72
N ASP A 47 -9.22 -5.91 4.58
CA ASP A 47 -7.83 -6.42 4.54
C ASP A 47 -6.78 -5.41 5.04
N LEU A 48 -7.09 -4.11 4.95
CA LEU A 48 -6.21 -3.01 5.35
C LEU A 48 -6.96 -2.00 6.22
N PRO A 49 -7.42 -2.39 7.42
CA PRO A 49 -8.40 -1.63 8.20
C PRO A 49 -7.84 -0.31 8.75
N ARG A 50 -6.51 -0.18 8.84
CA ARG A 50 -5.83 1.01 9.34
C ARG A 50 -5.56 2.06 8.25
N ALA A 51 -5.57 1.66 6.98
CA ALA A 51 -5.25 2.55 5.87
C ALA A 51 -6.47 3.40 5.49
N ARG A 52 -6.33 4.73 5.51
CA ARG A 52 -7.40 5.66 5.13
C ARG A 52 -7.61 5.78 3.62
N ARG A 53 -6.55 5.53 2.87
CA ARG A 53 -6.49 5.66 1.40
C ARG A 53 -5.78 4.44 0.85
N ILE A 54 -6.43 3.74 -0.08
CA ILE A 54 -5.94 2.46 -0.58
C ILE A 54 -6.12 2.40 -2.10
N VAL A 55 -5.11 1.86 -2.78
CA VAL A 55 -5.21 1.38 -4.16
C VAL A 55 -4.82 -0.09 -4.18
N PHE A 56 -5.68 -0.94 -4.73
CA PHE A 56 -5.37 -2.34 -5.02
C PHE A 56 -4.98 -2.47 -6.49
N THR A 57 -3.77 -2.94 -6.77
CA THR A 57 -3.32 -3.18 -8.16
C THR A 57 -3.63 -4.59 -8.64
N TYR A 58 -4.01 -5.50 -7.72
CA TYR A 58 -4.32 -6.91 -8.03
C TYR A 58 -3.19 -7.63 -8.77
N GLY A 59 -1.95 -7.35 -8.39
CA GLY A 59 -0.73 -7.89 -8.98
C GLY A 59 0.34 -6.82 -9.23
N ASP A 60 1.59 -7.26 -9.30
CA ASP A 60 2.80 -6.45 -9.49
C ASP A 60 3.32 -6.46 -10.95
N ALA A 61 2.52 -6.97 -11.88
CA ALA A 61 2.87 -7.01 -13.29
C ALA A 61 3.06 -5.60 -13.89
N LEU A 62 3.91 -5.49 -14.91
CA LEU A 62 4.24 -4.22 -15.57
C LEU A 62 3.02 -3.39 -16.01
N PRO A 63 1.95 -3.96 -16.61
CA PRO A 63 0.76 -3.18 -16.95
C PRO A 63 0.11 -2.49 -15.75
N ASN A 64 0.08 -3.17 -14.60
CA ASN A 64 -0.49 -2.65 -13.36
C ASN A 64 0.38 -1.50 -12.81
N ALA A 65 1.70 -1.67 -12.85
CA ALA A 65 2.65 -0.63 -12.44
C ALA A 65 2.53 0.62 -13.32
N THR A 66 2.39 0.45 -14.64
CA THR A 66 2.19 1.55 -15.58
C THR A 66 0.87 2.28 -15.33
N ALA A 67 -0.22 1.54 -15.11
CA ALA A 67 -1.52 2.13 -14.81
C ALA A 67 -1.51 2.88 -13.47
N LEU A 68 -0.88 2.31 -12.44
CA LEU A 68 -0.68 2.96 -11.15
C LEU A 68 0.12 4.25 -11.30
N ALA A 69 1.23 4.22 -12.05
CA ALA A 69 2.05 5.42 -12.27
C ALA A 69 1.24 6.53 -12.96
N GLY A 70 0.46 6.20 -13.99
CA GLY A 70 -0.47 7.14 -14.63
C GLY A 70 -1.49 7.73 -13.65
N LEU A 71 -2.12 6.88 -12.83
CA LEU A 71 -3.08 7.30 -11.81
C LEU A 71 -2.49 8.25 -10.77
N LEU A 72 -1.27 7.97 -10.29
CA LEU A 72 -0.61 8.76 -9.24
C LEU A 72 -0.06 10.09 -9.76
N THR A 73 0.31 10.16 -11.03
CA THR A 73 0.99 11.33 -11.61
C THR A 73 0.09 12.17 -12.52
N GLY A 74 -1.10 11.66 -12.88
CA GLY A 74 -2.02 12.32 -13.80
C GLY A 74 -1.55 12.26 -15.27
N ALA A 75 -0.66 11.32 -15.60
CA ALA A 75 -0.12 11.10 -16.95
C ALA A 75 -0.98 10.17 -17.80
#